data_AF-A0A1L7W5U9-F1
#
_entry.id   AF-A0A1L7W5U9-F1
#
_cell.length_a   1.000
_cell.length_b   1.000
_cell.length_c   1.000
_cell.angle_alpha   90.00
_cell.angle_beta   90.00
_cell.angle_gamma   90.00
#
_symmetry.space_group_name_H-M   'P 1'
#
loop_
_entity.id
_entity.type
_entity.pdbx_description
1 polymer ?
#
loop_
_entity_poly.entity_id
_entity_poly.type
_entity_poly.pdbx_seq_one_letter_code
_entity_poly.pdbx_strand_id
1 'polypeptide(L)'
;MMFKTTAVALLLGAATATPIFGRAETSTTKSAPKTTATNSVYDWSEGWTKDYPIHQSCNATLRRQLADALDETVQLAQHAKDHLLRWGNESEFKQKYFGNGSTATPIGWYDRVINANKAGMLFRCDDPDKNCATQDQWAGHWRGDNATTETVICPRSFEIRRSLNSVCGLGYTVAQSKLNTFWATDLLHRVLHVPTISEDIVDHFAEDYADAIELAKTDPSKSVIDSDALQYFAIDVYAYDIAAPGVGCTGEAEEKETPTKAGSAKPSATKEAPKECHTHSDGVVHCS
;
A
#
# COMPACT_ATOMS: atom_id res chain seq x y z
N MET A 1 64.47 -34.54 27.61
CA MET A 1 63.82 -34.13 28.88
C MET A 1 62.42 -34.73 28.90
N MET A 2 62.18 -35.61 29.87
CA MET A 2 60.96 -36.43 30.04
C MET A 2 59.91 -35.66 30.84
N PHE A 3 58.64 -35.67 30.42
CA PHE A 3 57.51 -35.26 31.25
C PHE A 3 56.79 -36.50 31.77
N LYS A 4 56.75 -36.65 33.10
CA LYS A 4 56.02 -37.70 33.82
C LYS A 4 54.59 -37.24 34.10
N THR A 5 53.63 -38.07 33.73
CA THR A 5 52.22 -38.00 34.15
C THR A 5 52.07 -38.51 35.58
N THR A 6 51.28 -37.81 36.40
CA THR A 6 50.92 -38.25 37.76
C THR A 6 49.41 -38.30 37.86
N ALA A 7 48.87 -39.48 38.14
CA ALA A 7 47.44 -39.73 38.39
C ALA A 7 47.13 -39.54 39.88
N VAL A 8 46.03 -38.85 40.19
CA VAL A 8 45.53 -38.66 41.56
C VAL A 8 44.25 -39.47 41.71
N ALA A 9 44.28 -40.45 42.60
CA ALA A 9 43.11 -41.20 43.07
C ALA A 9 42.63 -40.60 44.40
N LEU A 10 41.35 -40.26 44.51
CA LEU A 10 40.73 -39.85 45.77
C LEU A 10 39.70 -40.90 46.22
N LEU A 11 39.88 -41.37 47.45
CA LEU A 11 39.10 -42.42 48.10
C LEU A 11 37.71 -41.91 48.53
N LEU A 12 36.68 -42.76 48.33
CA LEU A 12 35.35 -42.59 48.92
C LEU A 12 35.36 -43.03 50.40
N GLY A 13 34.99 -42.12 51.30
CA GLY A 13 34.65 -42.44 52.69
C GLY A 13 33.16 -42.71 52.84
N ALA A 14 32.80 -43.90 53.33
CA ALA A 14 31.42 -44.24 53.68
C ALA A 14 31.06 -43.67 55.06
N ALA A 15 30.00 -42.86 55.13
CA ALA A 15 29.38 -42.43 56.37
C ALA A 15 28.04 -43.15 56.55
N THR A 16 27.92 -43.95 57.61
CA THR A 16 26.67 -44.57 58.05
C THR A 16 25.96 -43.65 59.04
N ALA A 17 24.70 -43.30 58.78
CA ALA A 17 23.81 -42.65 59.74
C ALA A 17 22.55 -43.50 59.96
N THR A 18 22.26 -43.79 61.22
CA THR A 18 21.09 -44.51 61.74
C THR A 18 19.79 -43.70 61.62
N PRO A 19 18.62 -44.37 61.54
CA PRO A 19 17.36 -43.69 61.25
C PRO A 19 16.78 -43.02 62.49
N ILE A 20 16.31 -41.78 62.32
CA ILE A 20 15.41 -41.12 63.27
C ILE A 20 13.99 -41.54 62.89
N PHE A 21 13.30 -42.24 63.80
CA PHE A 21 11.87 -42.49 63.68
C PHE A 21 11.10 -41.18 63.86
N GLY A 22 10.67 -40.60 62.73
CA GLY A 22 9.73 -39.49 62.66
C GLY A 22 8.30 -40.00 62.48
N ARG A 23 7.42 -39.55 63.38
CA ARG A 23 5.96 -39.65 63.44
C ARG A 23 5.27 -39.96 62.10
N ALA A 24 4.47 -41.04 62.08
CA ALA A 24 3.56 -41.32 60.97
C ALA A 24 2.48 -40.23 60.91
N GLU A 25 2.63 -39.31 59.96
CA GLU A 25 1.52 -38.47 59.52
C GLU A 25 0.78 -39.19 58.40
N THR A 26 -0.51 -39.42 58.64
CA THR A 26 -1.44 -39.99 57.67
C THR A 26 -1.62 -38.99 56.53
N SER A 27 -0.72 -39.03 55.56
CA SER A 27 -0.83 -38.22 54.35
C SER A 27 -1.91 -38.84 53.45
N THR A 28 -3.14 -38.35 53.60
CA THR A 28 -4.18 -38.56 52.59
C THR A 28 -3.73 -37.86 51.32
N THR A 29 -3.15 -38.61 50.39
CA THR A 29 -2.96 -38.17 49.00
C THR A 29 -4.33 -37.99 48.37
N LYS A 30 -4.87 -36.77 48.45
CA LYS A 30 -5.91 -36.34 47.51
C LYS A 30 -5.25 -36.36 46.14
N SER A 31 -5.61 -37.35 45.33
CA SER A 31 -5.24 -37.36 43.92
C SER A 31 -5.73 -36.04 43.33
N ALA A 32 -4.79 -35.19 42.92
CA ALA A 32 -5.15 -33.96 42.21
C ALA A 32 -5.99 -34.36 40.99
N PRO A 33 -7.05 -33.60 40.66
CA PRO A 33 -7.72 -33.77 39.39
C PRO A 33 -6.65 -33.75 38.32
N LYS A 34 -6.66 -34.75 37.43
CA LYS A 34 -5.81 -34.74 36.25
C LYS A 34 -6.33 -33.60 35.40
N THR A 35 -5.83 -32.39 35.67
CA THR A 35 -6.06 -31.24 34.81
C THR A 35 -5.49 -31.67 33.48
N THR A 36 -6.35 -31.91 32.50
CA THR A 36 -5.95 -31.96 31.10
C THR A 36 -5.45 -30.55 30.80
N ALA A 37 -4.19 -30.28 31.14
CA ALA A 37 -3.52 -29.08 30.73
C ALA A 37 -3.48 -29.17 29.21
N THR A 38 -4.41 -28.49 28.55
CA THR A 38 -4.22 -28.05 27.18
C THR A 38 -3.03 -27.09 27.25
N ASN A 39 -1.82 -27.65 27.19
CA ASN A 39 -0.59 -26.92 26.98
C ASN A 39 -0.60 -26.40 25.53
N SER A 40 -1.58 -25.57 25.17
CA SER A 40 -1.46 -24.75 23.98
C SER A 40 -0.42 -23.69 24.32
N VAL A 41 0.82 -23.92 23.89
CA VAL A 41 1.85 -22.88 23.88
C VAL A 41 1.29 -21.72 23.07
N TYR A 42 1.27 -20.52 23.64
CA TYR A 42 0.80 -19.32 22.92
C TYR A 42 1.69 -19.09 21.69
N ASP A 43 1.07 -19.13 20.50
CA ASP A 43 1.71 -18.78 19.24
C ASP A 43 1.23 -17.38 18.82
N TRP A 44 2.11 -16.38 18.95
CA TRP A 44 1.80 -15.00 18.59
C TRP A 44 1.54 -14.80 17.10
N SER A 45 1.95 -15.76 16.25
CA SER A 45 1.81 -15.73 14.81
C SER A 45 0.59 -16.50 14.29
N GLU A 46 -0.16 -17.16 15.18
CA GLU A 46 -1.36 -17.91 14.81
C GLU A 46 -2.36 -16.99 14.07
N GLY A 47 -2.78 -17.42 12.87
CA GLY A 47 -3.72 -16.66 12.03
C GLY A 47 -3.14 -15.41 11.36
N TRP A 48 -1.82 -15.19 11.41
CA TRP A 48 -1.17 -14.10 10.69
C TRP A 48 -0.94 -14.47 9.22
N THR A 49 -1.81 -13.98 8.33
CA THR A 49 -1.67 -14.18 6.89
C THR A 49 -1.06 -12.94 6.25
N LYS A 50 0.13 -13.07 5.68
CA LYS A 50 0.80 -11.98 4.94
C LYS A 50 0.47 -11.97 3.45
N ASP A 51 -0.12 -13.04 2.93
CA ASP A 51 -0.55 -13.08 1.53
C ASP A 51 -1.93 -12.44 1.38
N TYR A 52 -2.20 -11.89 0.21
CA TYR A 52 -3.52 -11.34 -0.12
C TYR A 52 -4.48 -12.47 -0.56
N PRO A 53 -5.57 -12.74 0.18
CA PRO A 53 -6.49 -13.81 -0.18
C PRO A 53 -7.24 -13.51 -1.50
N ILE A 54 -7.33 -14.50 -2.38
CA ILE A 54 -8.09 -14.43 -3.64
C ILE A 54 -9.29 -15.38 -3.58
N HIS A 55 -10.48 -14.80 -3.78
CA HIS A 55 -11.75 -15.49 -3.79
C HIS A 55 -11.85 -16.50 -4.95
N GLN A 56 -12.64 -17.55 -4.73
CA GLN A 56 -12.88 -18.62 -5.73
C GLN A 56 -13.63 -18.17 -6.99
N SER A 57 -14.16 -16.94 -7.02
CA SER A 57 -14.74 -16.37 -8.25
C SER A 57 -13.69 -16.10 -9.33
N CYS A 58 -12.41 -15.99 -8.96
CA CYS A 58 -11.31 -15.95 -9.91
C CYS A 58 -11.00 -17.36 -10.41
N ASN A 59 -11.24 -17.63 -11.69
CA ASN A 59 -10.83 -18.89 -12.32
C ASN A 59 -9.30 -19.08 -12.25
N ALA A 60 -8.80 -20.27 -12.57
CA ALA A 60 -7.38 -20.60 -12.44
C ALA A 60 -6.42 -19.62 -13.17
N THR A 61 -6.81 -19.10 -14.33
CA THR A 61 -6.00 -18.13 -15.07
C THR A 61 -6.00 -16.76 -14.41
N LEU A 62 -7.19 -16.24 -14.06
CA LEU A 62 -7.33 -14.95 -13.39
C LEU A 62 -6.65 -14.96 -12.02
N ARG A 63 -6.78 -16.06 -11.27
CA ARG A 63 -6.15 -16.23 -9.97
C ARG A 63 -4.63 -16.18 -10.07
N ARG A 64 -4.02 -16.81 -11.08
CA ARG A 64 -2.57 -16.75 -11.29
C ARG A 64 -2.11 -15.34 -11.62
N GLN A 65 -2.75 -14.69 -12.60
CA GLN A 65 -2.39 -13.31 -12.97
C GLN A 65 -2.53 -12.34 -11.79
N LEU A 66 -3.60 -12.49 -10.99
CA LEU A 66 -3.83 -11.65 -9.83
C LEU A 66 -2.84 -11.96 -8.70
N ALA A 67 -2.45 -13.21 -8.49
CA ALA A 67 -1.40 -13.57 -7.54
C ALA A 67 -0.06 -12.93 -7.93
N ASP A 68 0.34 -13.06 -9.20
CA ASP A 68 1.57 -12.43 -9.71
C ASP A 68 1.52 -10.90 -9.53
N ALA A 69 0.37 -10.28 -9.82
CA ALA A 69 0.14 -8.85 -9.64
C ALA A 69 0.20 -8.39 -8.17
N LEU A 70 -0.32 -9.18 -7.24
CA LEU A 70 -0.24 -8.91 -5.80
C LEU A 70 1.20 -9.05 -5.29
N ASP A 71 1.96 -10.01 -5.79
CA ASP A 71 3.39 -10.15 -5.51
C ASP A 71 4.17 -8.93 -6.03
N GLU A 72 3.89 -8.46 -7.25
CA GLU A 72 4.46 -7.22 -7.79
C GLU A 72 4.08 -5.99 -6.92
N THR A 73 2.88 -5.96 -6.35
CA THR A 73 2.44 -4.89 -5.44
C THR A 73 3.27 -4.88 -4.16
N VAL A 74 3.51 -6.06 -3.57
CA VAL A 74 4.37 -6.22 -2.40
C VAL A 74 5.81 -5.84 -2.74
N GLN A 75 6.32 -6.24 -3.92
CA GLN A 75 7.65 -5.84 -4.40
C GLN A 75 7.78 -4.33 -4.50
N LEU A 76 6.79 -3.65 -5.09
CA LEU A 76 6.77 -2.20 -5.25
C LEU A 76 6.78 -1.50 -3.88
N ALA A 77 5.92 -1.91 -2.96
CA ALA A 77 5.86 -1.36 -1.61
C ALA A 77 7.15 -1.61 -0.81
N GLN A 78 7.71 -2.82 -0.93
CA GLN A 78 8.98 -3.18 -0.29
C GLN A 78 10.12 -2.28 -0.78
N HIS A 79 10.22 -2.07 -2.10
CA HIS A 79 11.24 -1.18 -2.66
C HIS A 79 11.05 0.27 -2.20
N ALA A 80 9.82 0.78 -2.19
CA ALA A 80 9.52 2.13 -1.70
C ALA A 80 9.93 2.31 -0.22
N LYS A 81 9.60 1.34 0.63
CA LYS A 81 10.03 1.28 2.04
C LYS A 81 11.56 1.28 2.16
N ASP A 82 12.25 0.44 1.39
CA ASP A 82 13.70 0.32 1.44
C ASP A 82 14.40 1.60 0.96
N HIS A 83 13.86 2.27 -0.06
CA HIS A 83 14.37 3.57 -0.51
C HIS A 83 14.29 4.61 0.62
N LEU A 84 13.16 4.71 1.31
CA LEU A 84 12.98 5.64 2.43
C LEU A 84 13.89 5.29 3.62
N LEU A 85 14.07 4.01 3.93
CA LEU A 85 14.97 3.57 5.00
C LEU A 85 16.45 3.85 4.67
N ARG A 86 16.82 3.72 3.39
CA ARG A 86 18.20 3.93 2.94
C ARG A 86 18.58 5.41 2.91
N TRP A 87 17.73 6.24 2.32
CA TRP A 87 18.08 7.64 2.01
C TRP A 87 17.40 8.66 2.93
N GLY A 88 16.26 8.32 3.51
CA GLY A 88 15.54 9.22 4.41
C GLY A 88 15.32 10.62 3.82
N ASN A 89 15.79 11.63 4.53
CA ASN A 89 15.67 13.04 4.12
C ASN A 89 16.64 13.46 3.00
N GLU A 90 17.64 12.63 2.68
CA GLU A 90 18.60 12.90 1.59
C GLU A 90 18.00 12.56 0.21
N SER A 91 16.89 11.82 0.17
CA SER A 91 16.21 11.48 -1.08
C SER A 91 15.47 12.68 -1.67
N GLU A 92 15.82 13.05 -2.91
CA GLU A 92 15.06 14.03 -3.69
C GLU A 92 13.62 13.57 -3.95
N PHE A 93 13.39 12.26 -4.11
CA PHE A 93 12.04 11.69 -4.25
C PHE A 93 11.23 11.85 -2.96
N LYS A 94 11.85 11.65 -1.79
CA LYS A 94 11.18 11.91 -0.51
C LYS A 94 10.77 13.37 -0.40
N GLN A 95 11.64 14.31 -0.75
CA GLN A 95 11.31 15.74 -0.71
C GLN A 95 10.22 16.08 -1.73
N LYS A 96 10.28 15.48 -2.92
CA LYS A 96 9.28 15.67 -4.00
C LYS A 96 7.87 15.26 -3.57
N TYR A 97 7.69 14.07 -3.00
CA TYR A 97 6.35 13.53 -2.72
C TYR A 97 5.88 13.71 -1.28
N PHE A 98 6.81 13.87 -0.33
CA PHE A 98 6.48 13.97 1.10
C PHE A 98 7.01 15.24 1.76
N GLY A 99 7.74 16.10 1.05
CA GLY A 99 8.26 17.36 1.59
C GLY A 99 8.99 17.19 2.91
N ASN A 100 8.65 18.02 3.90
CA ASN A 100 9.18 17.89 5.27
C ASN A 100 8.41 16.88 6.15
N GLY A 101 7.52 16.07 5.58
CA GLY A 101 6.81 15.01 6.27
C GLY A 101 7.77 13.95 6.82
N SER A 102 7.36 13.27 7.90
CA SER A 102 8.14 12.18 8.49
C SER A 102 8.19 10.99 7.53
N THR A 103 9.37 10.38 7.36
CA THR A 103 9.48 9.12 6.59
C THR A 103 8.87 7.94 7.32
N ALA A 104 8.70 8.02 8.64
CA ALA A 104 8.12 6.94 9.44
C ALA A 104 6.68 6.60 9.00
N THR A 105 5.91 7.61 8.61
CA THR A 105 4.52 7.46 8.17
C THR A 105 4.39 6.64 6.88
N PRO A 106 5.00 7.05 5.73
CA PRO A 106 4.96 6.25 4.51
C PRO A 106 5.65 4.89 4.67
N ILE A 107 6.75 4.79 5.44
CA ILE A 107 7.38 3.50 5.79
C ILE A 107 6.35 2.58 6.47
N GLY A 108 5.58 3.10 7.43
CA GLY A 108 4.53 2.36 8.12
C GLY A 108 3.45 1.86 7.17
N TRP A 109 2.98 2.72 6.25
CA TRP A 109 1.96 2.31 5.26
C TRP A 109 2.46 1.23 4.32
N TYR A 110 3.66 1.37 3.77
CA TYR A 110 4.25 0.30 2.95
C TYR A 110 4.49 -0.98 3.76
N ASP A 111 4.92 -0.87 5.02
CA ASP A 111 5.09 -2.05 5.87
C ASP A 111 3.76 -2.75 6.17
N ARG A 112 2.64 -2.02 6.27
CA ARG A 112 1.32 -2.64 6.39
C ARG A 112 0.93 -3.38 5.10
N VAL A 113 1.17 -2.79 3.92
CA VAL A 113 0.99 -3.47 2.63
C VAL A 113 1.76 -4.80 2.60
N ILE A 114 3.02 -4.80 3.06
CA ILE A 114 3.89 -5.99 3.04
C ILE A 114 3.50 -6.99 4.14
N ASN A 115 3.37 -6.54 5.38
CA ASN A 115 3.42 -7.39 6.59
C ASN A 115 2.16 -7.40 7.44
N ALA A 116 1.14 -6.56 7.21
CA ALA A 116 -0.08 -6.60 8.01
C ALA A 116 -0.77 -7.97 7.94
N ASN A 117 -1.60 -8.29 8.93
CA ASN A 117 -2.45 -9.47 8.89
C ASN A 117 -3.63 -9.25 7.92
N LYS A 118 -3.56 -9.92 6.77
CA LYS A 118 -4.49 -9.80 5.65
C LYS A 118 -5.50 -10.94 5.59
N ALA A 119 -5.59 -11.78 6.62
CA ALA A 119 -6.51 -12.91 6.67
C ALA A 119 -8.00 -12.51 6.47
N GLY A 120 -8.38 -11.30 6.87
CA GLY A 120 -9.73 -10.76 6.70
C GLY A 120 -9.97 -9.99 5.39
N MET A 121 -8.95 -9.83 4.55
CA MET A 121 -9.07 -9.17 3.24
C MET A 121 -9.44 -10.16 2.16
N LEU A 122 -10.04 -9.69 1.07
CA LEU A 122 -10.39 -10.55 -0.05
C LEU A 122 -10.41 -9.81 -1.38
N PHE A 123 -9.67 -10.33 -2.36
CA PHE A 123 -9.79 -9.93 -3.75
C PHE A 123 -10.69 -10.89 -4.52
N ARG A 124 -11.58 -10.36 -5.35
CA ARG A 124 -12.58 -11.17 -6.04
C ARG A 124 -12.76 -10.77 -7.50
N CYS A 125 -13.14 -11.73 -8.35
CA CYS A 125 -13.34 -11.52 -9.80
C CYS A 125 -14.81 -11.57 -10.22
N ASP A 126 -15.72 -11.88 -9.30
CA ASP A 126 -17.14 -11.60 -9.43
C ASP A 126 -17.42 -10.16 -8.99
N ASP A 127 -18.56 -9.63 -9.42
CA ASP A 127 -18.96 -8.24 -9.17
C ASP A 127 -20.33 -8.21 -8.47
N PRO A 128 -20.37 -8.45 -7.14
CA PRO A 128 -21.62 -8.46 -6.39
C PRO A 128 -22.39 -7.14 -6.47
N ASP A 129 -21.67 -6.03 -6.60
CA ASP A 129 -22.23 -4.67 -6.59
C ASP A 129 -22.61 -4.18 -8.00
N LYS A 130 -22.25 -4.95 -9.05
CA LYS A 130 -22.50 -4.66 -10.47
C LYS A 130 -21.81 -3.38 -10.98
N ASN A 131 -20.78 -2.92 -10.30
CA ASN A 131 -20.08 -1.68 -10.66
C ASN A 131 -19.20 -1.89 -11.91
N CYS A 132 -18.62 -3.08 -12.12
CA CYS A 132 -17.89 -3.39 -13.34
C CYS A 132 -18.78 -3.34 -14.59
N ALA A 133 -20.08 -3.65 -14.44
CA ALA A 133 -21.04 -3.65 -15.54
C ALA A 133 -21.71 -2.29 -15.77
N THR A 134 -21.77 -1.43 -14.75
CA THR A 134 -22.53 -0.16 -14.79
C THR A 134 -21.66 1.08 -14.85
N GLN A 135 -20.41 1.00 -14.37
CA GLN A 135 -19.47 2.11 -14.40
C GLN A 135 -18.53 1.97 -15.59
N ASP A 136 -18.67 2.89 -16.54
CA ASP A 136 -17.85 2.86 -17.74
C ASP A 136 -16.36 3.00 -17.39
N GLN A 137 -15.53 2.22 -18.07
CA GLN A 137 -14.08 2.17 -17.91
C GLN A 137 -13.55 1.70 -16.54
N TRP A 138 -14.41 1.32 -15.58
CA TRP A 138 -13.93 0.80 -14.30
C TRP A 138 -13.19 -0.52 -14.50
N ALA A 139 -11.96 -0.57 -13.99
CA ALA A 139 -11.14 -1.76 -14.03
C ALA A 139 -11.23 -2.58 -12.73
N GLY A 140 -11.84 -2.02 -11.69
CA GLY A 140 -12.07 -2.65 -10.39
C GLY A 140 -12.47 -1.60 -9.38
N HIS A 141 -12.87 -2.03 -8.19
CA HIS A 141 -13.30 -1.12 -7.14
C HIS A 141 -13.16 -1.76 -5.77
N TRP A 142 -13.00 -0.92 -4.75
CA TRP A 142 -13.26 -1.29 -3.36
C TRP A 142 -14.78 -1.36 -3.14
N ARG A 143 -15.26 -2.28 -2.29
CA ARG A 143 -16.70 -2.48 -2.08
C ARG A 143 -17.33 -1.50 -1.07
N GLY A 144 -16.54 -0.68 -0.39
CA GLY A 144 -17.04 0.30 0.58
C GLY A 144 -17.86 -0.37 1.67
N ASP A 145 -18.97 0.26 2.06
CA ASP A 145 -19.86 -0.21 3.13
C ASP A 145 -20.48 -1.59 2.87
N ASN A 146 -20.54 -2.05 1.61
CA ASN A 146 -21.08 -3.37 1.28
C ASN A 146 -20.16 -4.51 1.74
N ALA A 147 -18.84 -4.26 1.78
CA ALA A 147 -17.83 -5.13 2.40
C ALA A 147 -16.47 -4.40 2.44
N THR A 148 -16.16 -3.75 3.57
CA THR A 148 -15.03 -2.84 3.70
C THR A 148 -13.66 -3.48 3.55
N THR A 149 -13.57 -4.82 3.65
CA THR A 149 -12.31 -5.56 3.48
C THR A 149 -12.16 -6.24 2.13
N GLU A 150 -13.05 -5.93 1.17
CA GLU A 150 -13.09 -6.59 -0.13
C GLU A 150 -12.84 -5.64 -1.30
N THR A 151 -12.12 -6.16 -2.30
CA THR A 151 -11.84 -5.47 -3.56
C THR A 151 -12.23 -6.34 -4.74
N VAL A 152 -12.98 -5.76 -5.67
CA VAL A 152 -13.37 -6.38 -6.94
C VAL A 152 -12.36 -6.04 -8.04
N ILE A 153 -11.96 -7.06 -8.80
CA ILE A 153 -11.18 -6.93 -10.03
C ILE A 153 -12.12 -7.13 -11.23
N CYS A 154 -12.36 -6.07 -12.01
CA CYS A 154 -13.17 -6.18 -13.23
C CYS A 154 -12.37 -6.85 -14.37
N PRO A 155 -13.02 -7.51 -15.35
CA PRO A 155 -12.36 -8.11 -16.50
C PRO A 155 -11.37 -7.19 -17.20
N ARG A 156 -11.72 -5.91 -17.30
CA ARG A 156 -10.90 -4.86 -17.92
C ARG A 156 -9.50 -4.76 -17.31
N SER A 157 -9.30 -4.99 -16.00
CA SER A 157 -7.95 -4.95 -15.42
C SER A 157 -7.01 -5.96 -16.09
N PHE A 158 -7.51 -7.17 -16.38
CA PHE A 158 -6.72 -8.22 -17.03
C PHE A 158 -6.38 -7.93 -18.50
N GLU A 159 -7.04 -6.95 -19.11
CA GLU A 159 -6.79 -6.55 -20.50
C GLU A 159 -5.80 -5.38 -20.59
N ILE A 160 -5.85 -4.44 -19.63
CA ILE A 160 -5.17 -3.15 -19.77
C ILE A 160 -3.99 -2.96 -18.81
N ARG A 161 -3.97 -3.66 -17.67
CA ARG A 161 -2.92 -3.49 -16.66
C ARG A 161 -1.64 -4.20 -17.12
N ARG A 162 -0.53 -3.49 -17.00
CA ARG A 162 0.80 -4.01 -17.40
C ARG A 162 1.53 -4.56 -16.18
N SER A 163 2.47 -5.48 -16.42
CA SER A 163 3.40 -5.96 -15.39
C SER A 163 4.37 -4.85 -14.98
N LEU A 164 4.74 -4.83 -13.71
CA LEU A 164 5.76 -3.94 -13.14
C LEU A 164 7.11 -4.03 -13.88
N ASN A 165 7.41 -5.17 -14.52
CA ASN A 165 8.63 -5.34 -15.34
C ASN A 165 8.66 -4.46 -16.61
N SER A 166 7.55 -3.82 -16.96
CA SER A 166 7.43 -2.94 -18.13
C SER A 166 7.43 -1.45 -17.78
N VAL A 167 7.70 -1.09 -16.54
CA VAL A 167 7.90 0.32 -16.11
C VAL A 167 8.98 0.97 -16.97
N CYS A 168 8.76 2.24 -17.34
CA CYS A 168 9.55 3.02 -18.30
C CYS A 168 9.53 2.50 -19.76
N GLY A 169 8.85 1.39 -20.03
CA GLY A 169 8.64 0.88 -21.38
C GLY A 169 7.44 1.55 -22.06
N LEU A 170 7.39 1.43 -23.40
CA LEU A 170 6.22 1.78 -24.22
C LEU A 170 5.73 3.23 -24.04
N GLY A 171 6.67 4.16 -23.79
CA GLY A 171 6.37 5.58 -23.62
C GLY A 171 5.73 5.96 -22.28
N TYR A 172 5.71 5.05 -21.29
CA TYR A 172 5.25 5.39 -19.95
C TYR A 172 6.21 6.40 -19.29
N THR A 173 5.63 7.46 -18.73
CA THR A 173 6.29 8.35 -17.77
C THR A 173 5.42 8.49 -16.53
N VAL A 174 6.02 8.63 -15.35
CA VAL A 174 5.29 8.73 -14.09
C VAL A 174 4.34 9.93 -14.08
N ALA A 175 4.81 11.08 -14.59
CA ALA A 175 4.09 12.35 -14.55
C ALA A 175 2.92 12.44 -15.54
N GLN A 176 2.98 11.76 -16.69
CA GLN A 176 2.02 11.95 -17.79
C GLN A 176 1.17 10.71 -18.06
N SER A 177 1.42 9.61 -17.35
CA SER A 177 0.64 8.37 -17.49
C SER A 177 -0.23 8.14 -16.26
N LYS A 178 -1.35 7.44 -16.44
CA LYS A 178 -2.26 7.11 -15.34
C LYS A 178 -1.54 6.25 -14.29
N LEU A 179 -1.70 6.56 -13.01
CA LEU A 179 -1.13 5.78 -11.90
C LEU A 179 -1.48 4.31 -12.02
N ASN A 180 -2.72 4.00 -12.39
CA ASN A 180 -3.21 2.64 -12.53
C ASN A 180 -2.74 1.92 -13.82
N THR A 181 -1.71 2.38 -14.52
CA THR A 181 -1.19 1.71 -15.73
C THR A 181 -0.65 0.30 -15.43
N PHE A 182 0.02 0.13 -14.28
CA PHE A 182 0.56 -1.15 -13.84
C PHE A 182 -0.36 -1.81 -12.83
N TRP A 183 -0.33 -3.14 -12.81
CA TRP A 183 -1.01 -3.92 -11.77
C TRP A 183 -0.58 -3.50 -10.37
N ALA A 184 0.73 -3.37 -10.14
CA ALA A 184 1.27 -3.06 -8.83
C ALA A 184 0.77 -1.73 -8.24
N THR A 185 0.68 -0.68 -9.05
CA THR A 185 0.20 0.63 -8.59
C THR A 185 -1.31 0.67 -8.43
N ASP A 186 -2.07 0.07 -9.35
CA ASP A 186 -3.54 -0.05 -9.24
C ASP A 186 -3.96 -0.88 -8.02
N LEU A 187 -3.25 -1.95 -7.71
CA LEU A 187 -3.51 -2.75 -6.52
C LEU A 187 -3.02 -2.06 -5.24
N LEU A 188 -1.90 -1.32 -5.28
CA LEU A 188 -1.45 -0.49 -4.17
C LEU A 188 -2.54 0.51 -3.75
N HIS A 189 -3.13 1.24 -4.72
CA HIS A 189 -4.29 2.09 -4.48
C HIS A 189 -5.40 1.33 -3.75
N ARG A 190 -5.84 0.20 -4.33
CA ARG A 190 -7.00 -0.54 -3.82
C ARG A 190 -6.79 -1.06 -2.40
N VAL A 191 -5.57 -1.51 -2.07
CA VAL A 191 -5.28 -1.95 -0.70
C VAL A 191 -5.23 -0.77 0.27
N LEU A 192 -4.85 0.43 -0.15
CA LEU A 192 -4.90 1.64 0.67
C LEU A 192 -6.32 2.12 0.95
N HIS A 193 -7.33 1.67 0.19
CA HIS A 193 -8.73 1.86 0.56
C HIS A 193 -9.23 0.86 1.61
N VAL A 194 -8.50 -0.21 1.90
CA VAL A 194 -8.95 -1.24 2.83
C VAL A 194 -8.50 -0.91 4.27
N PRO A 195 -9.42 -0.82 5.26
CA PRO A 195 -9.08 -0.38 6.62
C PRO A 195 -8.04 -1.27 7.32
N THR A 196 -7.97 -2.56 6.95
CA THR A 196 -6.91 -3.47 7.40
C THR A 196 -5.52 -2.94 7.11
N ILE A 197 -5.34 -2.16 6.04
CA ILE A 197 -4.06 -1.56 5.64
C ILE A 197 -4.00 -0.09 6.03
N SER A 198 -5.04 0.70 5.77
CA SER A 198 -4.98 2.16 5.91
C SER A 198 -5.50 2.71 7.23
N GLU A 199 -6.13 1.90 8.06
CA GLU A 199 -6.78 2.34 9.31
C GLU A 199 -7.80 3.47 9.11
N ASP A 200 -8.38 3.60 7.91
CA ASP A 200 -9.25 4.74 7.53
C ASP A 200 -8.53 6.11 7.59
N ILE A 201 -7.19 6.11 7.56
CA ILE A 201 -6.34 7.32 7.62
C ILE A 201 -5.82 7.72 6.23
N VAL A 202 -5.47 6.74 5.40
CA VAL A 202 -5.00 7.02 4.03
C VAL A 202 -6.20 7.36 3.15
N ASP A 203 -6.16 8.53 2.51
CA ASP A 203 -7.26 9.06 1.69
C ASP A 203 -6.74 9.79 0.46
N HIS A 204 -7.63 10.37 -0.35
CA HIS A 204 -7.32 11.20 -1.51
C HIS A 204 -7.34 12.69 -1.14
N PHE A 205 -6.16 13.27 -0.98
CA PHE A 205 -5.91 14.70 -0.80
C PHE A 205 -5.34 15.35 -2.07
N ALA A 206 -4.75 14.55 -2.96
CA ALA A 206 -4.40 14.88 -4.33
C ALA A 206 -5.18 13.97 -5.31
N GLU A 207 -5.35 14.43 -6.55
CA GLU A 207 -6.05 13.67 -7.60
C GLU A 207 -5.14 13.33 -8.81
N ASP A 208 -3.99 13.99 -8.92
CA ASP A 208 -3.04 13.80 -10.01
C ASP A 208 -1.58 14.06 -9.58
N TYR A 209 -0.65 13.87 -10.53
CA TYR A 209 0.78 14.04 -10.29
C TYR A 209 1.12 15.45 -9.79
N ALA A 210 0.60 16.49 -10.44
CA ALA A 210 0.91 17.87 -10.08
C ALA A 210 0.36 18.22 -8.68
N ASP A 211 -0.84 17.73 -8.36
CA ASP A 211 -1.45 17.89 -7.05
C ASP A 211 -0.68 17.16 -5.96
N ALA A 212 -0.19 15.95 -6.21
CA ALA A 212 0.62 15.22 -5.24
C ALA A 212 1.94 15.96 -4.92
N ILE A 213 2.59 16.54 -5.93
CA ILE A 213 3.81 17.35 -5.72
C ILE A 213 3.49 18.65 -4.97
N GLU A 214 2.36 19.30 -5.27
CA GLU A 214 1.97 20.53 -4.59
C GLU A 214 1.52 20.30 -3.14
N LEU A 215 0.82 19.20 -2.89
CA LEU A 215 0.44 18.76 -1.55
C LEU A 215 1.67 18.56 -0.67
N ALA A 216 2.73 17.96 -1.21
CA ALA A 216 3.99 17.78 -0.48
C ALA A 216 4.64 19.10 -0.03
N LYS A 217 4.43 20.20 -0.76
CA LYS A 217 4.95 21.53 -0.39
C LYS A 217 4.05 22.26 0.59
N THR A 218 2.74 22.14 0.41
CA THR A 218 1.73 22.95 1.10
C THR A 218 1.22 22.31 2.38
N ASP A 219 1.04 20.99 2.37
CA ASP A 219 0.60 20.20 3.53
C ASP A 219 1.31 18.83 3.58
N PRO A 220 2.61 18.81 3.95
CA PRO A 220 3.38 17.56 4.06
C PRO A 220 2.78 16.54 5.04
N SER A 221 1.90 16.99 5.95
CA SER A 221 1.23 16.10 6.90
C SER A 221 0.14 15.26 6.22
N LYS A 222 -0.49 15.80 5.17
CA LYS A 222 -1.44 15.07 4.33
C LYS A 222 -0.76 14.27 3.25
N SER A 223 0.34 14.75 2.64
CA SER A 223 1.01 13.99 1.57
C SER A 223 1.53 12.63 2.03
N VAL A 224 1.93 12.49 3.30
CA VAL A 224 2.37 11.20 3.87
C VAL A 224 1.23 10.20 4.14
N ILE A 225 -0.03 10.64 4.03
CA ILE A 225 -1.24 9.82 4.15
C ILE A 225 -2.13 9.97 2.91
N ASP A 226 -1.58 10.45 1.80
CA ASP A 226 -2.28 10.60 0.53
C ASP A 226 -2.04 9.35 -0.33
N SER A 227 -3.11 8.72 -0.80
CA SER A 227 -3.04 7.50 -1.60
C SER A 227 -2.25 7.72 -2.88
N ASP A 228 -2.39 8.87 -3.53
CA ASP A 228 -1.74 9.15 -4.80
C ASP A 228 -0.25 9.50 -4.61
N ALA A 229 0.12 10.28 -3.60
CA ALA A 229 1.50 10.55 -3.23
C ALA A 229 2.24 9.26 -2.87
N LEU A 230 1.61 8.34 -2.12
CA LEU A 230 2.17 7.03 -1.82
C LEU A 230 2.36 6.18 -3.10
N GLN A 231 1.43 6.21 -4.04
CA GLN A 231 1.58 5.48 -5.30
C GLN A 231 2.67 6.09 -6.19
N TYR A 232 2.66 7.41 -6.37
CA TYR A 232 3.63 8.13 -7.20
C TYR A 232 5.04 7.98 -6.66
N PHE A 233 5.23 8.14 -5.34
CA PHE A 233 6.53 7.89 -4.72
C PHE A 233 7.01 6.46 -5.05
N ALA A 234 6.17 5.45 -4.81
CA ALA A 234 6.56 4.06 -4.97
C ALA A 234 6.97 3.73 -6.42
N ILE A 235 6.19 4.16 -7.41
CA ILE A 235 6.50 3.87 -8.81
C ILE A 235 7.66 4.70 -9.35
N ASP A 236 7.86 5.93 -8.89
CA ASP A 236 8.96 6.79 -9.34
C ASP A 236 10.31 6.32 -8.80
N VAL A 237 10.38 5.90 -7.53
CA VAL A 237 11.62 5.32 -6.99
C VAL A 237 11.89 3.94 -7.57
N TYR A 238 10.86 3.15 -7.90
CA TYR A 238 11.05 1.90 -8.64
C TYR A 238 11.56 2.17 -10.06
N ALA A 239 11.01 3.18 -10.74
CA ALA A 239 11.47 3.60 -12.04
C ALA A 239 12.95 4.01 -12.00
N TYR A 240 13.35 4.81 -11.01
CA TYR A 240 14.71 5.32 -10.87
C TYR A 240 15.73 4.28 -10.42
N ASP A 241 15.42 3.46 -9.42
CA ASP A 241 16.39 2.53 -8.85
C ASP A 241 16.45 1.19 -9.60
N ILE A 242 15.33 0.73 -10.16
CA ILE A 242 15.18 -0.63 -10.70
C ILE A 242 14.96 -0.62 -12.21
N ALA A 243 13.92 0.06 -12.71
CA ALA A 243 13.52 -0.07 -14.11
C ALA A 243 14.50 0.63 -15.07
N ALA A 244 14.97 1.82 -14.70
CA ALA A 244 15.97 2.60 -15.44
C ALA A 244 17.02 3.17 -14.46
N PRO A 245 17.95 2.33 -13.95
CA PRO A 245 18.84 2.68 -12.85
C PRO A 245 19.58 4.02 -13.03
N GLY A 246 19.36 4.96 -12.11
CA GLY A 246 20.01 6.27 -12.08
C GLY A 246 19.43 7.31 -13.04
N VAL A 247 18.47 6.93 -13.87
CA VAL A 247 17.83 7.80 -14.88
C VAL A 247 16.34 7.96 -14.59
N GLY A 248 15.64 6.85 -14.31
CA GLY A 248 14.20 6.82 -14.14
C GLY A 248 13.42 7.13 -15.42
N CYS A 249 12.12 7.33 -15.25
CA CYS A 249 11.21 7.81 -16.30
C CYS A 249 10.13 8.70 -15.68
N THR A 250 10.52 9.59 -14.76
CA THR A 250 9.56 10.50 -14.10
C THR A 250 8.76 11.29 -15.13
N GLY A 251 9.41 11.80 -16.18
CA GLY A 251 8.79 12.67 -17.16
C GLY A 251 8.64 14.11 -16.67
N GLU A 252 8.02 14.94 -17.50
CA GLU A 252 7.74 16.34 -17.22
C GLU A 252 6.31 16.51 -16.73
N ALA A 253 6.11 17.34 -15.69
CA ALA A 253 4.77 17.68 -15.24
C ALA A 253 4.07 18.50 -16.32
N GLU A 254 2.77 18.25 -16.54
CA GLU A 254 1.98 19.17 -17.37
C GLU A 254 1.92 20.54 -16.68
N GLU A 255 2.25 21.60 -17.43
CA GLU A 255 2.06 22.96 -16.94
C GLU A 255 0.56 23.18 -16.74
N LYS A 256 0.12 23.34 -15.48
CA LYS A 256 -1.22 23.87 -15.21
C LYS A 256 -1.28 25.23 -15.89
N GLU A 257 -2.15 25.40 -16.88
CA GLU A 257 -2.41 26.71 -17.49
C GLU A 257 -2.79 27.67 -16.38
N THR A 258 -1.83 28.49 -15.92
CA THR A 258 -2.15 29.63 -15.09
C THR A 258 -3.13 30.47 -15.88
N PRO A 259 -4.31 30.85 -15.34
CA PRO A 259 -5.17 31.79 -16.01
C PRO A 259 -4.34 33.05 -16.21
N THR A 260 -3.92 33.28 -17.46
CA THR A 260 -3.07 34.40 -17.82
C THR A 260 -3.78 35.64 -17.31
N LYS A 261 -3.20 36.33 -16.32
CA LYS A 261 -3.62 37.68 -15.97
C LYS A 261 -3.66 38.44 -17.29
N ALA A 262 -4.85 38.80 -17.73
CA ALA A 262 -5.05 39.62 -18.91
C ALA A 262 -4.15 40.84 -18.74
N GLY A 263 -3.03 40.86 -19.48
CA GLY A 263 -2.18 42.03 -19.55
C GLY A 263 -3.05 43.17 -20.02
N SER A 264 -3.06 44.27 -19.29
CA SER A 264 -3.76 45.49 -19.66
C SER A 264 -3.32 45.93 -21.05
N ALA A 265 -4.06 45.50 -22.06
CA ALA A 265 -3.91 45.97 -23.43
C ALA A 265 -4.47 47.38 -23.50
N LYS A 266 -3.62 48.30 -23.93
CA LYS A 266 -3.98 49.66 -24.36
C LYS A 266 -5.12 49.56 -25.40
N PRO A 267 -6.16 50.40 -25.32
CA PRO A 267 -7.39 50.20 -26.09
C PRO A 267 -7.13 50.33 -27.59
N SER A 268 -7.40 49.25 -28.32
CA SER A 268 -7.51 49.24 -29.77
C SER A 268 -8.99 49.41 -30.14
N ALA A 269 -9.26 50.18 -31.20
CA ALA A 269 -10.60 50.64 -31.56
C ALA A 269 -11.61 49.48 -31.73
N THR A 270 -12.69 49.52 -30.95
CA THR A 270 -13.86 48.65 -31.09
C THR A 270 -14.56 48.96 -32.42
N LYS A 271 -14.65 47.96 -33.31
CA LYS A 271 -15.79 47.89 -34.22
C LYS A 271 -16.98 47.39 -33.42
N GLU A 272 -18.12 48.06 -33.54
CA GLU A 272 -19.37 47.64 -32.88
C GLU A 272 -19.67 46.17 -33.21
N ALA A 273 -20.00 45.40 -32.18
CA ALA A 273 -20.52 44.05 -32.34
C ALA A 273 -21.90 44.13 -33.03
N PRO A 274 -22.24 43.17 -33.92
CA PRO A 274 -23.58 43.10 -34.46
C PRO A 274 -24.59 42.84 -33.32
N LYS A 275 -25.71 43.57 -33.34
CA LYS A 275 -26.79 43.38 -32.37
C LYS A 275 -27.40 42.00 -32.53
N GLU A 276 -27.34 41.22 -31.47
CA GLU A 276 -27.98 39.90 -31.38
C GLU A 276 -29.45 40.12 -31.01
N CYS A 277 -30.33 39.76 -31.94
CA CYS A 277 -31.78 39.82 -31.75
C CYS A 277 -32.35 38.41 -31.65
N HIS A 278 -33.18 38.14 -30.65
CA HIS A 278 -33.97 36.91 -30.58
C HIS A 278 -35.45 37.22 -30.31
N THR A 279 -36.31 36.35 -30.84
CA THR A 279 -37.76 36.51 -30.81
C THR A 279 -38.37 35.48 -29.88
N HIS A 280 -39.18 35.94 -28.93
CA HIS A 280 -39.96 35.05 -28.06
C HIS A 280 -41.20 34.52 -28.79
N SER A 281 -41.75 33.43 -28.27
CA SER A 281 -42.91 32.73 -28.84
C SER A 281 -44.21 33.53 -28.82
N ASP A 282 -44.26 34.68 -28.14
CA ASP A 282 -45.34 35.67 -28.19
C ASP A 282 -45.15 36.74 -29.29
N GLY A 283 -44.08 36.62 -30.09
CA GLY A 283 -43.77 37.50 -31.20
C GLY A 283 -42.96 38.75 -30.84
N VAL A 284 -42.57 38.92 -29.58
CA VAL A 284 -41.76 40.07 -29.14
C VAL A 284 -40.28 39.82 -29.44
N VAL A 285 -39.65 40.76 -30.13
CA VAL A 285 -38.21 40.71 -30.47
C VAL A 285 -37.41 41.57 -29.51
N HIS A 286 -36.39 40.98 -28.89
CA HIS A 286 -35.39 41.70 -28.10
C HIS A 286 -34.06 41.69 -28.83
N CYS A 287 -33.49 42.87 -29.03
CA CYS A 287 -32.14 43.07 -29.56
C CYS A 287 -31.28 43.73 -28.47
N SER A 288 -30.12 43.15 -28.19
CA SER A 288 -29.04 43.80 -27.44
C SER A 288 -28.03 44.41 -28.39
#